data_AF-A0A067NY43-F1
#
_entry.id   AF-A0A067NY43-F1
#
_cell.length_a   1.000
_cell.length_b   1.000
_cell.length_c   1.000
_cell.angle_alpha   90.00
_cell.angle_beta   90.00
_cell.angle_gamma   90.00
#
_symmetry.space_group_name_H-M   'P 1'
#
loop_
_entity.id
_entity.type
_entity.pdbx_description
1 polymer ?
#
loop_
_entity_poly.entity_id
_entity_poly.type
_entity_poly.pdbx_seq_one_letter_code
_entity_poly.pdbx_strand_id
1 'polypeptide(L)'
;VVLVHGDLLTGERIQSFQASRRIEKTPWRRNQFLIYVMGLFHLKMACADAIWRICIFPKSARNDPSSLIKFVGILRKKETAKIETKPGFRRMHEVIEHVGIVSRLNSWKAVVSKHYQSVLTLEDFAKKEPTWEDIEVMSIELAKQYVAGPSFHEIREESLLERDRVNENMILLQEYFLLYEELTLSMNEGDIGRLESVFMPWVYIFRGCGKHKYATQLLKYLRDVHFKYLPFPGLQNAIRKNILCNPTGTPGHFRGIDWWVEHNNLYLKRIYGGKYSNHTKARIIKESPLIETFKNVRIQVAKMFHLDHRTIKHSPVKLQTTFRALGAYLDEIKANEFVPGR
;
A
#
# COMPACT_ATOMS: atom_id res chain seq x y z
N VAL A 1 12.44 -28.43 0.22
CA VAL A 1 12.53 -26.96 0.37
C VAL A 1 11.58 -26.55 1.47
N VAL A 2 11.94 -25.54 2.27
CA VAL A 2 11.08 -24.92 3.29
C VAL A 2 11.01 -23.43 2.98
N LEU A 3 9.81 -22.93 2.70
CA LEU A 3 9.56 -21.50 2.53
C LEU A 3 9.40 -20.86 3.92
N VAL A 4 10.10 -19.76 4.15
CA VAL A 4 10.04 -19.02 5.41
C VAL A 4 9.59 -17.60 5.11
N HIS A 5 8.43 -17.23 5.68
CA HIS A 5 7.84 -15.91 5.52
C HIS A 5 8.12 -15.07 6.76
N GLY A 6 8.32 -13.77 6.58
CA GLY A 6 8.52 -12.86 7.69
C GLY A 6 8.82 -11.44 7.24
N ASP A 7 9.10 -10.61 8.23
CA ASP A 7 9.60 -9.27 8.01
C ASP A 7 11.04 -9.28 7.45
N LEU A 8 11.53 -8.10 7.08
CA LEU A 8 12.87 -7.95 6.50
C LEU A 8 13.97 -8.45 7.43
N LEU A 9 13.81 -8.25 8.75
CA LEU A 9 14.79 -8.71 9.74
C LEU A 9 14.90 -10.24 9.75
N THR A 10 13.78 -10.94 9.65
CA THR A 10 13.76 -12.41 9.50
C THR A 10 14.58 -12.84 8.29
N GLY A 11 14.39 -12.18 7.15
CA GLY A 11 15.16 -12.44 5.93
C GLY A 11 16.65 -12.18 6.10
N GLU A 12 17.03 -11.06 6.72
CA GLU A 12 18.44 -10.72 6.99
C GLU A 12 19.10 -11.78 7.89
N ARG A 13 18.39 -12.28 8.92
CA ARG A 13 18.91 -13.32 9.81
C ARG A 13 19.11 -14.66 9.10
N ILE A 14 18.16 -15.09 8.28
CA ILE A 14 18.28 -16.31 7.48
C ILE A 14 19.47 -16.21 6.51
N GLN A 15 19.58 -15.09 5.80
CA GLN A 15 20.64 -14.87 4.83
C GLN A 15 22.01 -14.80 5.51
N SER A 16 22.13 -14.13 6.65
CA SER A 16 23.36 -14.09 7.45
C SER A 16 23.76 -15.48 7.93
N PHE A 17 22.79 -16.29 8.38
CA PHE A 17 23.04 -17.67 8.79
C PHE A 17 23.47 -18.58 7.62
N GLN A 18 22.89 -18.43 6.44
CA GLN A 18 23.34 -19.16 5.25
C GLN A 18 24.74 -18.71 4.81
N ALA A 19 25.04 -17.41 4.91
CA ALA A 19 26.35 -16.88 4.56
C ALA A 19 27.46 -17.41 5.48
N SER A 20 27.23 -17.48 6.79
CA SER A 20 28.21 -18.02 7.73
C SER A 20 28.52 -19.50 7.49
N ARG A 21 27.57 -20.23 6.90
CA ARG A 21 27.72 -21.65 6.58
C ARG A 21 28.15 -21.93 5.15
N ARG A 22 28.52 -20.93 4.33
CA ARG A 22 28.82 -21.13 2.90
C ARG A 22 29.92 -22.16 2.61
N ILE A 23 30.85 -22.34 3.55
CA ILE A 23 32.01 -23.24 3.44
C ILE A 23 31.64 -24.72 3.65
N GLU A 24 30.45 -24.99 4.18
CA GLU A 24 30.01 -26.35 4.47
C GLU A 24 29.87 -27.18 3.19
N LYS A 25 30.22 -28.47 3.27
CA LYS A 25 30.33 -29.36 2.10
C LYS A 25 29.00 -29.56 1.36
N THR A 26 27.89 -29.72 2.09
CA THR A 26 26.60 -30.09 1.51
C THR A 26 25.57 -28.96 1.52
N PRO A 27 24.65 -28.88 0.54
CA PRO A 27 23.54 -27.92 0.54
C PRO A 27 22.71 -27.93 1.82
N TRP A 28 22.53 -29.11 2.42
CA TRP A 28 21.84 -29.28 3.69
C TRP A 28 22.56 -28.56 4.83
N ARG A 29 23.88 -28.76 4.98
CA ARG A 29 24.69 -28.06 5.99
C ARG A 29 24.78 -26.56 5.71
N ARG A 30 24.73 -26.13 4.46
CA ARG A 30 24.60 -24.71 4.08
C ARG A 30 23.20 -24.12 4.34
N ASN A 31 22.24 -24.93 4.77
CA ASN A 31 20.83 -24.57 4.94
C ASN A 31 20.20 -23.98 3.68
N GLN A 32 20.61 -24.42 2.49
CA GLN A 32 20.10 -23.92 1.20
C GLN A 32 18.64 -24.30 0.97
N PHE A 33 18.11 -25.27 1.72
CA PHE A 33 16.70 -25.66 1.66
C PHE A 33 15.76 -24.60 2.27
N LEU A 34 16.27 -23.66 3.09
CA LEU A 34 15.51 -22.53 3.63
C LEU A 34 15.45 -21.41 2.59
N ILE A 35 14.26 -21.10 2.10
CA ILE A 35 14.05 -20.01 1.14
C ILE A 35 13.20 -18.95 1.82
N TYR A 36 13.81 -17.79 2.05
CA TYR A 36 13.10 -16.63 2.57
C TYR A 36 12.21 -16.03 1.48
N VAL A 37 10.94 -15.83 1.82
CA VAL A 37 9.95 -15.16 0.98
C VAL A 37 9.48 -13.92 1.74
N MET A 38 9.64 -12.75 1.12
CA MET A 38 9.38 -11.48 1.78
C MET A 38 7.91 -11.32 2.15
N GLY A 39 7.66 -10.88 3.38
CA GLY A 39 6.33 -10.51 3.85
C GLY A 39 5.78 -9.29 3.11
N LEU A 40 4.68 -9.50 2.38
CA LEU A 40 4.08 -8.44 1.57
C LEU A 40 3.32 -7.41 2.38
N PHE A 41 2.90 -7.73 3.61
CA PHE A 41 2.32 -6.72 4.49
C PHE A 41 3.37 -5.70 4.92
N HIS A 42 4.56 -6.16 5.33
CA HIS A 42 5.68 -5.27 5.61
C HIS A 42 6.17 -4.52 4.37
N LEU A 43 6.11 -5.14 3.18
CA LEU A 43 6.37 -4.42 1.93
C LEU A 43 5.37 -3.26 1.74
N LYS A 44 4.07 -3.52 1.84
CA LYS A 44 3.03 -2.49 1.73
C LYS A 44 3.20 -1.38 2.77
N MET A 45 3.62 -1.72 3.99
CA MET A 45 4.01 -0.74 5.01
C MET A 45 5.20 0.12 4.57
N ALA A 46 6.22 -0.51 3.99
CA ALA A 46 7.40 0.18 3.47
C ALA A 46 7.04 1.12 2.30
N CYS A 47 6.12 0.73 1.42
CA CYS A 47 5.60 1.57 0.34
C CYS A 47 4.91 2.83 0.87
N ALA A 48 4.01 2.69 1.85
CA ALA A 48 3.34 3.84 2.48
C ALA A 48 4.34 4.79 3.18
N ASP A 49 5.33 4.24 3.88
CA ASP A 49 6.40 5.03 4.49
C ASP A 49 7.33 5.68 3.43
N ALA A 50 7.46 5.11 2.23
CA ALA A 50 8.26 5.71 1.16
C ALA A 50 7.57 6.95 0.59
N ILE A 51 6.26 6.87 0.36
CA ILE A 51 5.44 8.04 -0.02
C ILE A 51 5.54 9.14 1.05
N TRP A 52 5.45 8.77 2.33
CA TRP A 52 5.67 9.74 3.42
C TRP A 52 7.05 10.38 3.38
N ARG A 53 8.12 9.60 3.13
CA ARG A 53 9.49 10.11 3.02
C ARG A 53 9.72 11.06 1.86
N ILE A 54 8.94 10.94 0.79
CA ILE A 54 9.03 11.77 -0.41
C ILE A 54 8.20 13.03 -0.22
N CYS A 55 6.93 12.88 0.15
CA CYS A 55 5.94 13.95 0.07
C CYS A 55 5.75 14.74 1.37
N ILE A 56 6.23 14.24 2.52
CA ILE A 56 5.97 14.87 3.84
C ILE A 56 7.24 15.06 4.66
N PHE A 57 8.11 14.05 4.75
CA PHE A 57 9.28 14.11 5.64
C PHE A 57 10.19 15.32 5.39
N PRO A 58 10.60 15.65 4.14
CA PRO A 58 11.45 16.80 3.88
C PRO A 58 10.66 18.09 4.13
N LYS A 59 11.24 19.05 4.86
CA LYS A 59 10.58 20.35 5.12
C LYS A 59 10.26 21.10 3.82
N SER A 60 11.12 20.99 2.81
CA SER A 60 10.91 21.59 1.48
C SER A 60 9.68 21.05 0.76
N ALA A 61 9.26 19.80 1.01
CA ALA A 61 8.09 19.20 0.40
C ALA A 61 6.74 19.69 0.98
N ARG A 62 6.77 20.59 1.98
CA ARG A 62 5.59 21.02 2.76
C ARG A 62 5.10 22.43 2.42
N ASN A 63 5.87 23.16 1.62
CA ASN A 63 5.68 24.59 1.42
C ASN A 63 4.85 24.93 0.17
N ASP A 64 4.42 23.92 -0.56
CA ASP A 64 3.67 24.06 -1.81
C ASP A 64 2.15 23.92 -1.57
N PRO A 65 1.29 24.66 -2.30
CA PRO A 65 -0.18 24.52 -2.22
C PRO A 65 -0.68 23.10 -2.52
N SER A 66 -0.01 22.35 -3.42
CA SER A 66 -0.34 20.94 -3.70
C SER A 66 0.45 19.95 -2.85
N SER A 67 1.13 20.40 -1.80
CA SER A 67 1.82 19.48 -0.89
C SER A 67 0.85 18.56 -0.14
N LEU A 68 1.23 17.29 0.00
CA LEU A 68 0.40 16.28 0.66
C LEU A 68 0.01 16.69 2.09
N ILE A 69 0.88 17.41 2.81
CA ILE A 69 0.58 17.82 4.17
C ILE A 69 -0.51 18.90 4.25
N LYS A 70 -0.66 19.76 3.23
CA LYS A 70 -1.77 20.71 3.15
C LYS A 70 -3.09 19.97 3.00
N PHE A 71 -3.13 18.94 2.15
CA PHE A 71 -4.31 18.08 2.01
C PHE A 71 -4.65 17.33 3.30
N VAL A 72 -3.62 16.84 4.02
CA VAL A 72 -3.79 16.25 5.36
C VAL A 72 -4.38 17.25 6.35
N GLY A 73 -3.96 18.52 6.31
CA GLY A 73 -4.49 19.59 7.16
C GLY A 73 -6.00 19.80 6.99
N ILE A 74 -6.52 19.56 5.80
CA ILE A 74 -7.95 19.64 5.47
C ILE A 74 -8.67 18.37 5.91
N LEU A 75 -8.18 17.19 5.49
CA LEU A 75 -8.86 15.92 5.75
C LEU A 75 -8.81 15.50 7.22
N ARG A 76 -7.70 15.82 7.91
CA ARG A 76 -7.34 15.26 9.23
C ARG A 76 -6.66 16.29 10.12
N LYS A 77 -7.25 17.48 10.25
CA LYS A 77 -6.72 18.61 11.05
C LYS A 77 -6.16 18.22 12.43
N LYS A 78 -6.78 17.27 13.13
CA LYS A 78 -6.37 16.82 14.48
C LYS A 78 -5.16 15.87 14.47
N GLU A 79 -4.81 15.28 13.33
CA GLU A 79 -3.72 14.30 13.20
C GLU A 79 -2.49 14.85 12.46
N THR A 80 -2.56 16.06 11.90
CA THR A 80 -1.50 16.66 11.06
C THR A 80 -0.11 16.57 11.71
N ALA A 81 0.05 17.04 12.94
CA ALA A 81 1.34 17.02 13.64
C ALA A 81 1.93 15.60 13.80
N LYS A 82 1.06 14.60 13.96
CA LYS A 82 1.47 13.20 14.05
C LYS A 82 1.88 12.65 12.69
N ILE A 83 1.21 13.08 11.63
CA ILE A 83 1.50 12.70 10.25
C ILE A 83 2.79 13.37 9.75
N GLU A 84 3.11 14.57 10.20
CA GLU A 84 4.37 15.25 9.86
C GLU A 84 5.62 14.56 10.41
N THR A 85 5.47 13.79 11.49
CA THR A 85 6.59 13.25 12.26
C THR A 85 6.73 11.73 12.11
N LYS A 86 5.72 10.97 12.55
CA LYS A 86 5.72 9.50 12.48
C LYS A 86 4.29 8.98 12.44
N PRO A 87 3.63 9.00 11.26
CA PRO A 87 2.22 8.65 11.12
C PRO A 87 1.91 7.20 11.50
N GLY A 88 2.88 6.30 11.26
CA GLY A 88 2.64 4.86 11.23
C GLY A 88 1.83 4.44 10.00
N PHE A 89 1.78 3.13 9.77
CA PHE A 89 1.22 2.59 8.54
C PHE A 89 -0.24 2.96 8.31
N ARG A 90 -1.12 2.71 9.30
CA ARG A 90 -2.57 2.88 9.10
C ARG A 90 -2.94 4.31 8.69
N ARG A 91 -2.32 5.32 9.29
CA ARG A 91 -2.58 6.73 8.94
C ARG A 91 -2.13 7.04 7.52
N MET A 92 -0.91 6.65 7.15
CA MET A 92 -0.42 6.92 5.79
C MET A 92 -1.23 6.17 4.74
N HIS A 93 -1.61 4.92 5.02
CA HIS A 93 -2.48 4.14 4.14
C HIS A 93 -3.80 4.87 3.88
N GLU A 94 -4.49 5.33 4.93
CA GLU A 94 -5.73 6.09 4.76
C GLU A 94 -5.51 7.47 4.13
N VAL A 95 -4.37 8.13 4.36
CA VAL A 95 -4.03 9.41 3.70
C VAL A 95 -3.87 9.21 2.20
N ILE A 96 -3.14 8.17 1.77
CA ILE A 96 -2.94 7.85 0.36
C ILE A 96 -4.29 7.56 -0.29
N GLU A 97 -5.11 6.69 0.30
CA GLU A 97 -6.43 6.34 -0.25
C GLU A 97 -7.37 7.56 -0.31
N HIS A 98 -7.47 8.33 0.77
CA HIS A 98 -8.46 9.42 0.84
C HIS A 98 -8.08 10.61 -0.05
N VAL A 99 -6.81 11.03 -0.02
CA VAL A 99 -6.33 12.09 -0.92
C VAL A 99 -6.39 11.59 -2.35
N GLY A 100 -6.01 10.33 -2.59
CA GLY A 100 -6.13 9.68 -3.89
C GLY A 100 -7.55 9.79 -4.46
N ILE A 101 -8.56 9.28 -3.76
CA ILE A 101 -9.96 9.36 -4.21
C ILE A 101 -10.34 10.79 -4.62
N VAL A 102 -10.11 11.78 -3.75
CA VAL A 102 -10.54 13.17 -4.02
C VAL A 102 -9.80 13.77 -5.20
N SER A 103 -8.49 13.56 -5.28
CA SER A 103 -7.69 14.08 -6.37
C SER A 103 -8.01 13.40 -7.71
N ARG A 104 -8.40 12.12 -7.73
CA ARG A 104 -8.86 11.42 -8.95
C ARG A 104 -10.23 11.94 -9.39
N LEU A 105 -11.14 12.17 -8.45
CA LEU A 105 -12.44 12.80 -8.75
C LEU A 105 -12.25 14.21 -9.34
N ASN A 106 -11.28 14.97 -8.84
CA ASN A 106 -10.96 16.28 -9.42
C ASN A 106 -10.37 16.17 -10.85
N SER A 107 -9.50 15.18 -11.12
CA SER A 107 -9.02 14.90 -12.49
C SER A 107 -10.15 14.44 -13.42
N TRP A 108 -11.06 13.59 -12.94
CA TRP A 108 -12.25 13.16 -13.68
C TRP A 108 -13.12 14.35 -14.07
N LYS A 109 -13.36 15.29 -13.14
CA LYS A 109 -14.12 16.51 -13.42
C LYS A 109 -13.48 17.31 -14.56
N ALA A 110 -12.15 17.46 -14.54
CA ALA A 110 -11.41 18.17 -15.59
C ALA A 110 -11.52 17.48 -16.96
N VAL A 111 -11.41 16.15 -17.03
CA VAL A 111 -11.56 15.39 -18.28
C VAL A 111 -13.00 15.47 -18.80
N VAL A 112 -13.98 15.21 -17.95
CA VAL A 112 -15.40 15.24 -18.32
C VAL A 112 -15.81 16.60 -18.89
N SER A 113 -15.35 17.71 -18.29
CA SER A 113 -15.67 19.06 -18.80
C SER A 113 -15.06 19.35 -20.18
N LYS A 114 -14.02 18.63 -20.62
CA LYS A 114 -13.49 18.71 -21.99
C LYS A 114 -14.38 17.99 -23.00
N HIS A 115 -14.94 16.84 -22.63
CA HIS A 115 -15.84 16.06 -23.49
C HIS A 115 -17.26 16.61 -23.51
N TYR A 116 -17.71 17.19 -22.40
CA TYR A 116 -19.07 17.65 -22.21
C TYR A 116 -19.09 19.08 -21.66
N GLN A 117 -19.09 20.05 -22.57
CA GLN A 117 -19.00 21.47 -22.22
C GLN A 117 -20.18 21.99 -21.36
N SER A 118 -21.33 21.29 -21.39
CA SER A 118 -22.50 21.59 -20.54
C SER A 118 -22.45 20.93 -19.15
N VAL A 119 -21.43 20.12 -18.84
CA VAL A 119 -21.32 19.34 -17.60
C VAL A 119 -20.32 20.02 -16.67
N LEU A 120 -20.84 20.53 -15.54
CA LEU A 120 -20.06 21.27 -14.54
C LEU A 120 -19.63 20.40 -13.36
N THR A 121 -20.33 19.27 -13.13
CA THR A 121 -20.11 18.38 -11.98
C THR A 121 -20.11 16.91 -12.40
N LEU A 122 -19.50 16.05 -11.59
CA LEU A 122 -19.55 14.59 -11.81
C LEU A 122 -20.95 14.03 -11.59
N GLU A 123 -21.77 14.69 -10.77
CA GLU A 123 -23.18 14.33 -10.61
C GLU A 123 -23.98 14.60 -11.89
N ASP A 124 -23.69 15.69 -12.60
CA ASP A 124 -24.34 15.98 -13.90
C ASP A 124 -23.87 15.02 -14.98
N PHE A 125 -22.60 14.60 -14.94
CA PHE A 125 -22.09 13.54 -15.79
C PHE A 125 -22.80 12.20 -15.51
N ALA A 126 -22.95 11.82 -14.24
CA ALA A 126 -23.63 10.59 -13.88
C ALA A 126 -25.09 10.56 -14.37
N LYS A 127 -25.80 11.70 -14.33
CA LYS A 127 -27.17 11.84 -14.87
C LYS A 127 -27.26 11.67 -16.38
N LYS A 128 -26.14 11.78 -17.12
CA LYS A 128 -26.10 11.50 -18.56
C LYS A 128 -26.04 10.02 -18.88
N GLU A 129 -25.88 9.15 -17.87
CA GLU A 129 -25.78 7.70 -18.01
C GLU A 129 -24.70 7.29 -19.02
N PRO A 130 -23.43 7.68 -18.80
CA PRO A 130 -22.34 7.36 -19.72
C PRO A 130 -22.20 5.85 -19.88
N THR A 131 -21.85 5.42 -21.10
CA THR A 131 -21.59 4.01 -21.38
C THR A 131 -20.29 3.55 -20.72
N TRP A 132 -20.08 2.24 -20.65
CA TRP A 132 -18.83 1.69 -20.14
C TRP A 132 -17.64 2.12 -21.01
N GLU A 133 -17.85 2.16 -22.32
CA GLU A 133 -16.89 2.61 -23.32
C GLU A 133 -16.51 4.09 -23.10
N ASP A 134 -17.47 4.96 -22.78
CA ASP A 134 -17.19 6.36 -22.44
C ASP A 134 -16.27 6.45 -21.21
N ILE A 135 -16.57 5.67 -20.16
CA ILE A 135 -15.78 5.62 -18.93
C ILE A 135 -14.37 5.09 -19.24
N GLU A 136 -14.24 4.02 -20.02
CA GLU A 136 -12.95 3.44 -20.37
C GLU A 136 -12.08 4.44 -21.15
N VAL A 137 -12.62 5.07 -22.19
CA VAL A 137 -11.91 6.08 -23.00
C VAL A 137 -11.41 7.23 -22.14
N MET A 138 -12.29 7.81 -21.31
CA MET A 138 -11.89 8.92 -20.41
C MET A 138 -10.90 8.48 -19.33
N SER A 139 -10.97 7.24 -18.86
CA SER A 139 -10.00 6.71 -17.89
C SER A 139 -8.59 6.57 -18.48
N ILE A 140 -8.49 6.17 -19.75
CA ILE A 140 -7.22 6.09 -20.48
C ILE A 140 -6.66 7.49 -20.69
N GLU A 141 -7.51 8.46 -21.05
CA GLU A 141 -7.11 9.86 -21.14
C GLU A 141 -6.60 10.40 -19.79
N LEU A 142 -7.33 10.10 -18.71
CA LEU A 142 -6.95 10.50 -17.36
C LEU A 142 -5.57 9.94 -17.00
N ALA A 143 -5.33 8.66 -17.26
CA ALA A 143 -4.04 8.00 -17.00
C ALA A 143 -2.90 8.63 -17.82
N LYS A 144 -3.16 9.08 -19.05
CA LYS A 144 -2.15 9.72 -19.91
C LYS A 144 -1.84 11.16 -19.52
N GLN A 145 -2.84 11.92 -19.07
CA GLN A 145 -2.70 13.36 -18.80
C GLN A 145 -2.36 13.66 -17.33
N TYR A 146 -2.87 12.87 -16.39
CA TYR A 146 -2.83 13.19 -14.96
C TYR A 146 -1.92 12.28 -14.15
N VAL A 147 -1.09 11.47 -14.82
CA VAL A 147 -0.11 10.57 -14.20
C VAL A 147 1.23 10.76 -14.90
N ALA A 148 2.31 10.85 -14.13
CA ALA A 148 3.63 11.07 -14.71
C ALA A 148 4.02 9.91 -15.63
N GLY A 149 4.28 10.23 -16.89
CA GLY A 149 4.79 9.29 -17.89
C GLY A 149 6.32 9.38 -18.06
N PRO A 150 6.91 8.57 -18.96
CA PRO A 150 8.35 8.59 -19.23
C PRO A 150 8.90 9.96 -19.65
N SER A 151 8.11 10.77 -20.35
CA SER A 151 8.45 12.13 -20.79
C SER A 151 8.25 13.21 -19.74
N PHE A 152 7.83 12.87 -18.51
CA PHE A 152 7.57 13.88 -17.46
C PHE A 152 8.81 14.74 -17.12
N HIS A 153 10.01 14.22 -17.34
CA HIS A 153 11.25 14.98 -17.14
C HIS A 153 11.37 16.17 -18.11
N GLU A 154 10.82 16.07 -19.32
CA GLU A 154 10.86 17.12 -20.35
C GLU A 154 10.11 18.38 -19.87
N ILE A 155 8.95 18.19 -19.22
CA ILE A 155 8.17 19.30 -18.59
C ILE A 155 9.03 20.06 -17.58
N ARG A 156 9.96 19.38 -16.90
CA ARG A 156 10.82 20.00 -15.89
C ARG A 156 12.04 20.73 -16.47
N GLU A 157 12.34 20.51 -17.74
CA GLU A 157 13.41 21.20 -18.47
C GLU A 157 12.93 22.52 -19.09
N GLU A 158 11.61 22.74 -19.14
CA GLU A 158 11.03 24.01 -19.60
C GLU A 158 11.41 25.20 -18.70
N SER A 159 11.25 26.41 -19.24
CA SER A 159 11.55 27.64 -18.52
C SER A 159 10.57 27.84 -17.35
N LEU A 160 11.01 28.53 -16.29
CA LEU A 160 10.17 28.79 -15.12
C LEU A 160 8.87 29.57 -15.41
N LEU A 161 8.81 30.28 -16.54
CA LEU A 161 7.63 31.02 -16.96
C LEU A 161 6.58 30.13 -17.62
N GLU A 162 6.99 28.99 -18.17
CA GLU A 162 6.10 28.03 -18.84
C GLU A 162 5.69 26.90 -17.89
N ARG A 163 6.53 26.59 -16.90
CA ARG A 163 6.27 25.50 -15.96
C ARG A 163 5.12 25.77 -15.00
N ASP A 164 4.45 24.69 -14.62
CA ASP A 164 3.41 24.66 -13.59
C ASP A 164 3.76 23.63 -12.51
N ARG A 165 4.46 24.07 -11.47
CA ARG A 165 4.95 23.22 -10.38
C ARG A 165 3.82 22.59 -9.58
N VAL A 166 2.71 23.30 -9.42
CA VAL A 166 1.54 22.78 -8.69
C VAL A 166 0.95 21.59 -9.46
N ASN A 167 0.76 21.73 -10.77
CA ASN A 167 0.27 20.66 -11.63
C ASN A 167 1.27 19.50 -11.74
N GLU A 168 2.57 19.80 -11.94
CA GLU A 168 3.65 18.81 -11.94
C GLU A 168 3.65 17.95 -10.66
N ASN A 169 3.50 18.59 -9.50
CA ASN A 169 3.45 17.91 -8.21
C ASN A 169 2.22 17.02 -8.09
N MET A 170 1.07 17.44 -8.62
CA MET A 170 -0.14 16.64 -8.64
C MET A 170 0.00 15.40 -9.52
N ILE A 171 0.57 15.55 -10.73
CA ILE A 171 0.83 14.46 -11.67
C ILE A 171 1.77 13.40 -11.04
N LEU A 172 2.83 13.82 -10.34
CA LEU A 172 3.70 12.90 -9.61
C LEU A 172 3.02 12.24 -8.41
N LEU A 173 2.22 13.00 -7.65
CA LEU A 173 1.50 12.45 -6.50
C LEU A 173 0.50 11.37 -6.94
N GLN A 174 -0.14 11.56 -8.09
CA GLN A 174 -1.02 10.59 -8.73
C GLN A 174 -0.28 9.30 -9.06
N GLU A 175 0.90 9.39 -9.70
CA GLU A 175 1.75 8.23 -10.00
C GLU A 175 2.06 7.40 -8.75
N TYR A 176 2.54 8.05 -7.68
CA TYR A 176 2.86 7.35 -6.44
C TYR A 176 1.65 6.68 -5.79
N PHE A 177 0.50 7.34 -5.80
CA PHE A 177 -0.72 6.80 -5.20
C PHE A 177 -1.27 5.62 -6.00
N LEU A 178 -1.34 5.75 -7.33
CA LEU A 178 -1.78 4.67 -8.20
C LEU A 178 -0.85 3.45 -8.11
N LEU A 179 0.47 3.67 -8.03
CA LEU A 179 1.41 2.56 -7.82
C LEU A 179 1.20 1.84 -6.48
N TYR A 180 0.81 2.57 -5.43
CA TYR A 180 0.47 2.00 -4.13
C TYR A 180 -0.88 1.27 -4.11
N GLU A 181 -1.87 1.83 -4.80
CA GLU A 181 -3.19 1.24 -4.97
C GLU A 181 -3.09 -0.03 -5.82
N GLU A 182 -2.33 -0.03 -6.91
CA GLU A 182 -2.08 -1.19 -7.77
C GLU A 182 -1.43 -2.33 -6.99
N LEU A 183 -0.42 -2.02 -6.16
CA LEU A 183 0.17 -2.99 -5.22
C LEU A 183 -0.91 -3.59 -4.30
N THR A 184 -1.77 -2.73 -3.73
CA THR A 184 -2.83 -3.14 -2.81
C THR A 184 -3.89 -4.01 -3.48
N LEU A 185 -4.36 -3.61 -4.65
CA LEU A 185 -5.38 -4.31 -5.42
C LEU A 185 -4.85 -5.67 -5.88
N SER A 186 -3.64 -5.71 -6.45
CA SER A 186 -2.98 -6.96 -6.85
C SER A 186 -2.83 -7.93 -5.68
N MET A 187 -2.44 -7.43 -4.51
CA MET A 187 -2.36 -8.23 -3.29
C MET A 187 -3.73 -8.76 -2.83
N ASN A 188 -4.79 -7.95 -2.94
CA ASN A 188 -6.14 -8.34 -2.50
C ASN A 188 -6.78 -9.37 -3.44
N GLU A 189 -6.58 -9.21 -4.75
CA GLU A 189 -7.06 -10.14 -5.78
C GLU A 189 -6.22 -11.42 -5.87
N GLY A 190 -5.00 -11.40 -5.32
CA GLY A 190 -4.08 -12.53 -5.44
C GLY A 190 -3.43 -12.64 -6.83
N ASP A 191 -3.44 -11.56 -7.61
CA ASP A 191 -2.82 -11.51 -8.93
C ASP A 191 -1.30 -11.30 -8.78
N ILE A 192 -0.57 -12.41 -8.84
CA ILE A 192 0.89 -12.41 -8.71
C ILE A 192 1.57 -11.72 -9.90
N GLY A 193 0.99 -11.77 -11.09
CA GLY A 193 1.57 -11.14 -12.28
C GLY A 193 1.58 -9.62 -12.16
N ARG A 194 0.43 -9.04 -11.81
CA ARG A 194 0.30 -7.59 -11.53
C ARG A 194 1.11 -7.18 -10.31
N LEU A 195 1.17 -8.04 -9.30
CA LEU A 195 1.99 -7.78 -8.12
C LEU A 195 3.49 -7.72 -8.44
N GLU A 196 4.01 -8.64 -9.25
CA GLU A 196 5.42 -8.65 -9.64
C GLU A 196 5.77 -7.45 -10.55
N SER A 197 4.83 -6.96 -11.35
CA SER A 197 5.06 -5.82 -12.25
C SER A 197 5.37 -4.52 -11.51
N VAL A 198 4.76 -4.31 -10.33
CA VAL A 198 4.99 -3.10 -9.52
C VAL A 198 6.28 -3.14 -8.68
N PHE A 199 6.95 -4.29 -8.58
CA PHE A 199 8.13 -4.42 -7.73
C PHE A 199 9.32 -3.59 -8.21
N MET A 200 9.56 -3.51 -9.53
CA MET A 200 10.68 -2.72 -10.07
C MET A 200 10.52 -1.22 -9.84
N PRO A 201 9.36 -0.60 -10.12
CA PRO A 201 9.09 0.79 -9.71
C PRO A 201 9.37 1.04 -8.22
N TRP A 202 8.88 0.15 -7.34
CA TRP A 202 9.15 0.26 -5.89
C TRP A 202 10.63 0.11 -5.54
N VAL A 203 11.41 -0.71 -6.25
CA VAL A 203 12.87 -0.80 -6.06
C VAL A 203 13.54 0.55 -6.28
N TYR A 204 13.21 1.25 -7.36
CA TYR A 204 13.78 2.57 -7.66
C TYR A 204 13.39 3.60 -6.60
N ILE A 205 12.09 3.66 -6.26
CA ILE A 205 11.58 4.55 -5.21
C ILE A 205 12.29 4.29 -3.88
N PHE A 206 12.40 3.03 -3.47
CA PHE A 206 13.08 2.66 -2.23
C PHE A 206 14.56 3.03 -2.23
N ARG A 207 15.26 2.94 -3.35
CA ARG A 207 16.65 3.42 -3.45
C ARG A 207 16.70 4.94 -3.29
N GLY A 208 15.79 5.69 -3.92
CA GLY A 208 15.73 7.14 -3.84
C GLY A 208 15.38 7.67 -2.45
N CYS A 209 14.55 6.95 -1.68
CA CYS A 209 14.06 7.43 -0.36
C CYS A 209 14.77 6.78 0.85
N GLY A 210 15.93 6.12 0.66
CA GLY A 210 16.72 5.54 1.75
C GLY A 210 16.21 4.20 2.31
N LYS A 211 15.34 3.49 1.59
CA LYS A 211 14.82 2.14 1.92
C LYS A 211 15.63 1.03 1.24
N HIS A 212 16.95 1.16 1.22
CA HIS A 212 17.86 0.29 0.46
C HIS A 212 17.71 -1.21 0.76
N LYS A 213 17.38 -1.58 2.00
CA LYS A 213 17.18 -2.99 2.38
C LYS A 213 15.96 -3.61 1.70
N TYR A 214 14.84 -2.88 1.63
CA TYR A 214 13.65 -3.33 0.91
C TYR A 214 13.90 -3.40 -0.61
N ALA A 215 14.58 -2.39 -1.17
CA ALA A 215 14.99 -2.41 -2.58
C ALA A 215 15.87 -3.65 -2.89
N THR A 216 16.85 -3.93 -2.04
CA THR A 216 17.73 -5.09 -2.17
C THR A 216 16.94 -6.39 -2.11
N GLN A 217 15.97 -6.48 -1.21
CA GLN A 217 15.19 -7.69 -1.04
C GLN A 217 14.22 -7.95 -2.20
N LEU A 218 13.59 -6.91 -2.75
CA LEU A 218 12.78 -7.01 -3.96
C LEU A 218 13.63 -7.43 -5.17
N LEU A 219 14.79 -6.82 -5.36
CA LEU A 219 15.73 -7.22 -6.43
C LEU A 219 16.17 -8.67 -6.28
N LYS A 220 16.47 -9.12 -5.06
CA LYS A 220 16.80 -10.52 -4.79
C LYS A 220 15.63 -11.43 -5.14
N TYR A 221 14.40 -11.07 -4.75
CA TYR A 221 13.20 -11.83 -5.10
C TYR A 221 13.05 -11.97 -6.63
N LEU A 222 13.07 -10.84 -7.35
CA LEU A 222 12.92 -10.82 -8.81
C LEU A 222 14.04 -11.62 -9.50
N ARG A 223 15.30 -11.39 -9.11
CA ARG A 223 16.45 -12.15 -9.62
C ARG A 223 16.26 -13.65 -9.39
N ASP A 224 15.87 -14.01 -8.17
CA ASP A 224 15.79 -15.42 -7.78
C ASP A 224 14.65 -16.13 -8.49
N VAL A 225 13.45 -15.54 -8.53
CA VAL A 225 12.27 -16.13 -9.18
C VAL A 225 12.44 -16.18 -10.70
N HIS A 226 12.93 -15.12 -11.36
CA HIS A 226 12.96 -15.06 -12.82
C HIS A 226 14.22 -15.70 -13.45
N PHE A 227 15.34 -15.75 -12.73
CA PHE A 227 16.61 -16.21 -13.32
C PHE A 227 17.20 -17.41 -12.58
N LYS A 228 17.38 -17.30 -11.26
CA LYS A 228 18.05 -18.36 -10.48
C LYS A 228 17.23 -19.65 -10.40
N TYR A 229 15.91 -19.53 -10.25
CA TYR A 229 14.99 -20.66 -10.11
C TYR A 229 14.33 -21.06 -11.44
N LEU A 230 14.77 -20.50 -12.57
CA LEU A 230 14.28 -20.87 -13.90
C LEU A 230 14.38 -22.38 -14.18
N PRO A 231 15.44 -23.11 -13.76
CA PRO A 231 15.50 -24.57 -13.92
C PRO A 231 14.54 -25.35 -13.02
N PHE A 232 13.84 -24.70 -12.08
CA PHE A 232 13.02 -25.32 -11.05
C PHE A 232 11.58 -24.76 -11.07
N PRO A 233 10.77 -25.07 -12.10
CA PRO A 233 9.43 -24.49 -12.25
C PRO A 233 8.50 -24.80 -11.07
N GLY A 234 8.63 -25.99 -10.47
CA GLY A 234 7.90 -26.34 -9.26
C GLY A 234 8.22 -25.43 -8.07
N LEU A 235 9.48 -24.98 -7.94
CA LEU A 235 9.90 -24.05 -6.90
C LEU A 235 9.39 -22.63 -7.16
N GLN A 236 9.48 -22.14 -8.41
CA GLN A 236 8.90 -20.84 -8.79
C GLN A 236 7.40 -20.79 -8.46
N ASN A 237 6.69 -21.84 -8.85
CA ASN A 237 5.26 -21.99 -8.58
C ASN A 237 4.98 -22.04 -7.08
N ALA A 238 5.76 -22.80 -6.30
CA ALA A 238 5.62 -22.86 -4.86
C ALA A 238 5.83 -21.49 -4.20
N ILE A 239 6.85 -20.73 -4.60
CA ILE A 239 7.09 -19.38 -4.06
C ILE A 239 5.92 -18.45 -4.38
N ARG A 240 5.52 -18.37 -5.66
CA ARG A 240 4.44 -17.48 -6.12
C ARG A 240 3.09 -17.81 -5.49
N LYS A 241 2.74 -19.10 -5.38
CA LYS A 241 1.48 -19.54 -4.75
C LYS A 241 1.44 -19.38 -3.24
N ASN A 242 2.58 -19.19 -2.57
CA ASN A 242 2.65 -19.07 -1.12
C ASN A 242 3.08 -17.66 -0.66
N ILE A 243 3.23 -16.67 -1.53
CA ILE A 243 3.55 -15.30 -1.11
C ILE A 243 2.34 -14.56 -0.50
N LEU A 244 1.13 -15.02 -0.83
CA LEU A 244 -0.15 -14.56 -0.30
C LEU A 244 -0.95 -15.78 0.20
N CYS A 245 -1.89 -15.54 1.11
CA CYS A 245 -2.94 -16.49 1.48
C CYS A 245 -4.31 -15.81 1.46
N ASN A 246 -5.38 -16.58 1.31
CA ASN A 246 -6.74 -16.08 1.45
C ASN A 246 -7.41 -16.77 2.65
N PRO A 247 -7.30 -16.21 3.87
CA PRO A 247 -7.83 -16.85 5.08
C PRO A 247 -9.36 -17.03 5.06
N THR A 248 -10.08 -16.19 4.32
CA THR A 248 -11.56 -16.23 4.26
C THR A 248 -12.08 -17.04 3.08
N GLY A 249 -11.24 -17.32 2.07
CA GLY A 249 -11.64 -17.97 0.83
C GLY A 249 -12.51 -17.11 -0.10
N THR A 250 -12.64 -15.81 0.17
CA THR A 250 -13.50 -14.89 -0.60
C THR A 250 -12.69 -14.07 -1.62
N PRO A 251 -13.21 -13.77 -2.83
CA PRO A 251 -12.54 -12.89 -3.80
C PRO A 251 -12.15 -11.54 -3.18
N GLY A 252 -11.01 -10.96 -3.56
CA GLY A 252 -10.50 -9.69 -3.02
C GLY A 252 -9.99 -9.73 -1.56
N HIS A 253 -9.88 -10.92 -0.95
CA HIS A 253 -9.49 -11.07 0.46
C HIS A 253 -8.14 -11.76 0.68
N PHE A 254 -7.28 -11.82 -0.36
CA PHE A 254 -5.90 -12.26 -0.18
C PHE A 254 -5.11 -11.30 0.72
N ARG A 255 -4.18 -11.84 1.51
CA ARG A 255 -3.34 -11.12 2.47
C ARG A 255 -1.92 -11.66 2.40
N GLY A 256 -0.94 -10.82 2.73
CA GLY A 256 0.43 -11.27 2.95
C GLY A 256 0.49 -12.32 4.07
N ILE A 257 1.32 -13.35 3.92
CA ILE A 257 1.47 -14.39 4.96
C ILE A 257 1.89 -13.78 6.30
N ASP A 258 2.80 -12.81 6.25
CA ASP A 258 3.28 -12.08 7.41
C ASP A 258 2.17 -11.28 8.12
N TRP A 259 1.14 -10.81 7.40
CA TRP A 259 -0.05 -10.21 8.03
C TRP A 259 -0.78 -11.21 8.93
N TRP A 260 -0.94 -12.45 8.45
CA TRP A 260 -1.58 -13.51 9.22
C TRP A 260 -0.74 -13.91 10.43
N VAL A 261 0.58 -13.94 10.28
CA VAL A 261 1.51 -14.17 11.39
C VAL A 261 1.40 -13.04 12.43
N GLU A 262 1.34 -11.77 12.01
CA GLU A 262 1.15 -10.65 12.92
C GLU A 262 -0.22 -10.69 13.64
N HIS A 263 -1.26 -11.16 12.96
CA HIS A 263 -2.56 -11.38 13.58
C HIS A 263 -2.48 -12.45 14.67
N ASN A 264 -1.76 -13.55 14.42
CA ASN A 264 -1.53 -14.57 15.44
C ASN A 264 -0.66 -14.04 16.60
N ASN A 265 0.37 -13.26 16.31
CA ASN A 265 1.19 -12.60 17.34
C ASN A 265 0.35 -11.70 18.25
N LEU A 266 -0.61 -10.95 17.70
CA LEU A 266 -1.53 -10.13 18.46
C LEU A 266 -2.34 -10.97 19.47
N TYR A 267 -2.90 -12.10 19.02
CA TYR A 267 -3.64 -12.99 19.91
C TYR A 267 -2.74 -13.60 20.99
N LEU A 268 -1.60 -14.15 20.56
CA LEU A 268 -0.64 -14.83 21.43
C LEU A 268 -0.10 -13.93 22.53
N LYS A 269 0.34 -12.73 22.16
CA LYS A 269 1.07 -11.85 23.08
C LYS A 269 0.15 -10.86 23.78
N ARG A 270 -0.84 -10.30 23.08
CA ARG A 270 -1.61 -9.18 23.63
C ARG A 270 -2.94 -9.59 24.24
N ILE A 271 -3.62 -10.56 23.64
CA ILE A 271 -4.99 -10.92 24.04
C ILE A 271 -4.98 -12.07 25.06
N TYR A 272 -4.27 -13.15 24.75
CA TYR A 272 -4.28 -14.38 25.55
C TYR A 272 -2.98 -14.60 26.34
N GLY A 273 -1.90 -13.87 26.07
CA GLY A 273 -0.60 -14.11 26.72
C GLY A 273 -0.49 -13.83 28.22
N GLY A 274 -1.61 -13.63 28.94
CA GLY A 274 -1.62 -13.19 30.33
C GLY A 274 -1.27 -11.70 30.50
N LYS A 275 -1.49 -11.16 31.70
CA LYS A 275 -1.18 -9.77 32.07
C LYS A 275 -0.17 -9.71 33.21
N TYR A 276 0.64 -8.66 33.24
CA TYR A 276 1.61 -8.37 34.32
C TYR A 276 2.56 -9.55 34.59
N SER A 277 2.72 -9.99 35.84
CA SER A 277 3.57 -11.11 36.24
C SER A 277 3.22 -12.44 35.57
N ASN A 278 1.98 -12.58 35.06
CA ASN A 278 1.55 -13.76 34.34
C ASN A 278 1.94 -13.76 32.85
N HIS A 279 2.49 -12.66 32.33
CA HIS A 279 2.93 -12.57 30.94
C HIS A 279 4.29 -13.25 30.76
N THR A 280 4.30 -14.58 30.82
CA THR A 280 5.52 -15.40 30.72
C THR A 280 5.54 -16.22 29.42
N LYS A 281 6.75 -16.49 28.91
CA LYS A 281 6.94 -17.33 27.72
C LYS A 281 6.31 -18.71 27.89
N ALA A 282 6.44 -19.32 29.07
CA ALA A 282 5.86 -20.63 29.37
C ALA A 282 4.33 -20.62 29.24
N ARG A 283 3.67 -19.58 29.77
CA ARG A 283 2.22 -19.42 29.65
C ARG A 283 1.80 -19.19 28.20
N ILE A 284 2.46 -18.28 27.49
CA ILE A 284 2.16 -18.01 26.07
C ILE A 284 2.24 -19.31 25.26
N ILE A 285 3.31 -20.10 25.43
CA ILE A 285 3.46 -21.40 24.74
C ILE A 285 2.32 -22.35 25.11
N LYS A 286 1.98 -22.47 26.40
CA LYS A 286 0.90 -23.35 26.88
C LYS A 286 -0.46 -22.97 26.28
N GLU A 287 -0.75 -21.67 26.15
CA GLU A 287 -2.04 -21.17 25.66
C GLU A 287 -2.10 -21.05 24.12
N SER A 288 -0.95 -21.05 23.43
CA SER A 288 -0.87 -20.88 21.97
C SER A 288 -1.78 -21.82 21.17
N PRO A 289 -1.84 -23.14 21.48
CA PRO A 289 -2.69 -24.07 20.74
C PRO A 289 -4.20 -23.86 20.96
N LEU A 290 -4.58 -23.07 21.98
CA LEU A 290 -5.97 -22.89 22.40
C LEU A 290 -6.63 -21.62 21.82
N ILE A 291 -5.91 -20.82 21.02
CA ILE A 291 -6.41 -19.52 20.52
C ILE A 291 -7.73 -19.65 19.76
N GLU A 292 -7.84 -20.63 18.87
CA GLU A 292 -9.08 -20.87 18.11
C GLU A 292 -10.23 -21.25 19.05
N THR A 293 -9.98 -22.10 20.04
CA THR A 293 -10.96 -22.43 21.09
C THR A 293 -11.40 -21.19 21.84
N PHE A 294 -10.48 -20.34 22.28
CA PHE A 294 -10.81 -19.10 22.99
C PHE A 294 -11.61 -18.11 22.13
N LYS A 295 -11.30 -18.00 20.84
CA LYS A 295 -12.08 -17.19 19.89
C LYS A 295 -13.49 -17.74 19.75
N ASN A 296 -13.62 -19.04 19.57
CA ASN A 296 -14.91 -19.71 19.40
C ASN A 296 -15.78 -19.59 20.63
N VAL A 297 -15.23 -19.78 21.84
CA VAL A 297 -15.96 -19.59 23.10
C VAL A 297 -16.51 -18.17 23.19
N ARG A 298 -15.70 -17.14 22.87
CA ARG A 298 -16.17 -15.75 22.86
C ARG A 298 -17.33 -15.52 21.87
N ILE A 299 -17.23 -16.09 20.67
CA ILE A 299 -18.28 -15.99 19.64
C ILE A 299 -19.57 -16.69 20.12
N GLN A 300 -19.45 -17.88 20.72
CA GLN A 300 -20.60 -18.63 21.22
C GLN A 300 -21.29 -17.90 22.36
N VAL A 301 -20.53 -17.35 23.33
CA VAL A 301 -21.08 -16.53 24.40
C VAL A 301 -21.86 -15.33 23.83
N ALA A 302 -21.29 -14.61 22.86
CA ALA A 302 -22.00 -13.50 22.22
C ALA A 302 -23.31 -13.92 21.56
N LYS A 303 -23.34 -15.09 20.90
CA LYS A 303 -24.57 -15.67 20.31
C LYS A 303 -25.59 -16.06 21.37
N MET A 304 -25.15 -16.70 22.46
CA MET A 304 -26.04 -17.12 23.56
C MET A 304 -26.75 -15.93 24.22
N PHE A 305 -26.11 -14.76 24.27
CA PHE A 305 -26.70 -13.53 24.79
C PHE A 305 -27.42 -12.69 23.72
N HIS A 306 -27.71 -13.24 22.53
CA HIS A 306 -28.35 -12.52 21.42
C HIS A 306 -27.68 -11.17 21.07
N LEU A 307 -26.34 -11.14 21.18
CA LEU A 307 -25.51 -9.99 20.79
C LEU A 307 -25.09 -10.07 19.32
N ASP A 308 -25.74 -10.91 18.53
CA ASP A 308 -25.54 -11.12 17.10
C ASP A 308 -25.86 -9.88 16.24
N HIS A 309 -26.75 -9.02 16.73
CA HIS A 309 -27.02 -7.70 16.11
C HIS A 309 -25.84 -6.72 16.23
N ARG A 310 -24.86 -6.97 17.12
CA ARG A 310 -23.69 -6.09 17.26
C ARG A 310 -22.63 -6.47 16.25
N THR A 311 -22.37 -5.60 15.28
CA THR A 311 -21.27 -5.80 14.33
C THR A 311 -19.94 -5.61 15.05
N ILE A 312 -19.04 -6.60 14.94
CA ILE A 312 -17.63 -6.43 15.33
C ILE A 312 -16.90 -5.57 14.28
N LYS A 313 -17.47 -5.47 13.07
CA LYS A 313 -17.00 -4.57 12.01
C LYS A 313 -17.36 -3.13 12.40
N HIS A 314 -16.34 -2.29 12.53
CA HIS A 314 -16.55 -0.85 12.62
C HIS A 314 -17.20 -0.35 11.32
N SER A 315 -18.23 0.48 11.44
CA SER A 315 -18.82 1.16 10.29
C SER A 315 -17.77 2.07 9.64
N PRO A 316 -17.75 2.16 8.31
CA PRO A 316 -16.87 3.10 7.63
C PRO A 316 -17.19 4.53 8.07
N VAL A 317 -16.16 5.36 8.18
CA VAL A 317 -16.34 6.78 8.52
C VAL A 317 -17.09 7.46 7.37
N LYS A 318 -18.08 8.28 7.69
CA LYS A 318 -18.77 9.11 6.70
C LYS A 318 -17.84 10.26 6.28
N LEU A 319 -17.16 10.11 5.15
CA LEU A 319 -16.11 11.02 4.69
C LEU A 319 -16.58 12.07 3.66
N GLN A 320 -17.85 12.04 3.25
CA GLN A 320 -18.37 12.87 2.16
C GLN A 320 -18.10 14.37 2.36
N THR A 321 -18.41 14.92 3.54
CA THR A 321 -18.14 16.34 3.85
C THR A 321 -16.65 16.66 3.81
N THR A 322 -15.83 15.77 4.35
CA THR A 322 -14.37 15.92 4.38
C THR A 322 -13.77 15.87 2.97
N PHE A 323 -14.28 15.00 2.10
CA PHE A 323 -13.87 14.89 0.70
C PHE A 323 -14.31 16.11 -0.12
N ARG A 324 -15.53 16.61 0.09
CA ARG A 324 -15.98 17.87 -0.53
C ARG A 324 -15.11 19.06 -0.13
N ALA A 325 -14.69 19.15 1.14
CA ALA A 325 -13.80 20.21 1.59
C ALA A 325 -12.43 20.17 0.89
N LEU A 326 -11.83 18.98 0.73
CA LEU A 326 -10.60 18.84 -0.04
C LEU A 326 -10.83 19.11 -1.54
N GLY A 327 -11.94 18.64 -2.11
CA GLY A 327 -12.29 18.88 -3.51
C GLY A 327 -12.42 20.38 -3.84
N ALA A 328 -13.10 21.13 -2.97
CA ALA A 328 -13.21 22.59 -3.10
C ALA A 328 -11.84 23.29 -3.04
N TYR A 329 -10.94 22.82 -2.17
CA TYR A 329 -9.56 23.33 -2.13
C TYR A 329 -8.76 23.00 -3.40
N LEU A 330 -8.91 21.81 -3.96
CA LEU A 330 -8.26 21.44 -5.23
C LEU A 330 -8.77 22.27 -6.40
N ASP A 331 -10.07 22.59 -6.42
CA ASP A 331 -10.67 23.51 -7.39
C ASP A 331 -10.10 24.94 -7.21
N GLU A 332 -10.00 25.44 -5.97
CA GLU A 332 -9.44 26.76 -5.65
C GLU A 332 -8.00 26.92 -6.16
N ILE A 333 -7.14 25.93 -5.92
CA ILE A 333 -5.75 25.96 -6.37
C ILE A 333 -5.60 25.53 -7.83
N LYS A 334 -6.69 25.19 -8.53
CA LYS A 334 -6.68 24.64 -9.89
C LYS A 334 -5.67 23.50 -10.07
N ALA A 335 -5.72 22.52 -9.16
CA ALA A 335 -4.67 21.51 -8.99
C ALA A 335 -4.41 20.66 -10.25
N ASN A 336 -5.46 20.38 -11.02
CA ASN A 336 -5.45 19.55 -12.22
C ASN A 336 -5.68 20.37 -13.50
N GLU A 337 -5.46 21.68 -13.46
CA GLU A 337 -5.43 22.54 -14.65
C GLU A 337 -4.02 23.10 -14.80
N PHE A 338 -3.53 23.16 -16.03
CA PHE A 338 -2.23 23.75 -16.34
C PHE A 338 -2.34 25.28 -16.34
N VAL A 339 -1.47 25.92 -15.57
CA VAL A 339 -1.37 27.37 -15.40
C VAL A 339 0.12 27.75 -15.56
N PRO A 340 0.50 28.36 -16.71
CA PRO A 340 1.89 28.74 -16.96
C PRO A 340 2.47 29.65 -15.86
N GLY A 341 3.68 29.34 -15.40
CA GLY A 341 4.46 30.16 -14.47
C GLY A 341 4.08 30.03 -12.99
N ARG A 342 3.28 29.02 -12.63
CA ARG A 342 2.85 28.72 -11.25
C ARG A 342 3.80 27.75 -10.56
#